data_AF-A0A938AVC4-F1
#
_entry.id   AF-A0A938AVC4-F1
#
_cell.length_a   1.000
_cell.length_b   1.000
_cell.length_c   1.000
_cell.angle_alpha   90.00
_cell.angle_beta   90.00
_cell.angle_gamma   90.00
#
_symmetry.space_group_name_H-M   'P 1'
#
loop_
_entity.id
_entity.type
_entity.pdbx_description
1 polymer ?
#
loop_
_entity_poly.entity_id
_entity_poly.type
_entity_poly.pdbx_seq_one_letter_code
_entity_poly.pdbx_strand_id
1 'polypeptide(L)'
;MSKVTEQSAVQWANPGALGLAAFGLNTILLQIHNMGLMESTLPLIYGFFWGGVAQVIAGLIDARRGDTFGLTAFASYGVFWISLGFAFLMQWLGVVKLDSAGLAWLFVCWGIFTAYMTIGTFKMSVT
;
A
#
# COMPACT_ATOMS: atom_id res chain seq x y z
N MET A 1 27.05 42.86 4.68
CA MET A 1 26.55 41.76 3.84
C MET A 1 26.31 40.55 4.73
N SER A 2 25.07 40.32 5.18
CA SER A 2 24.74 39.13 5.97
C SER A 2 24.83 37.92 5.05
N LYS A 3 25.66 36.94 5.42
CA LYS A 3 25.59 35.61 4.82
C LYS A 3 24.20 35.07 5.16
N VAL A 4 23.29 35.09 4.20
CA VAL A 4 22.06 34.30 4.26
C VAL A 4 22.53 32.86 4.32
N THR A 5 22.52 32.29 5.53
CA THR A 5 22.75 30.86 5.72
C THR A 5 21.67 30.13 4.95
N GLU A 6 22.05 29.59 3.79
CA GLU A 6 21.25 28.67 3.02
C GLU A 6 21.00 27.46 3.92
N GLN A 7 19.81 27.39 4.50
CA GLN A 7 19.41 26.30 5.37
C GLN A 7 19.35 25.04 4.50
N SER A 8 20.30 24.12 4.68
CA SER A 8 20.32 22.87 3.90
C SER A 8 18.97 22.19 4.05
N ALA A 9 18.25 22.01 2.95
CA ALA A 9 16.95 21.36 2.97
C ALA A 9 17.09 19.97 3.64
N VAL A 10 16.22 19.66 4.59
CA VAL A 10 16.22 18.36 5.27
C VAL A 10 16.00 17.26 4.24
N GLN A 11 16.98 16.39 4.06
CA GLN A 11 16.91 15.28 3.10
C GLN A 11 16.20 14.08 3.73
N TRP A 12 15.05 13.69 3.17
CA TRP A 12 14.27 12.54 3.62
C TRP A 12 14.83 11.23 3.06
N ALA A 13 14.84 10.17 3.87
CA ALA A 13 15.20 8.82 3.45
C ALA A 13 14.26 8.30 2.34
N ASN A 14 14.75 7.42 1.47
CA ASN A 14 13.92 6.78 0.45
C ASN A 14 13.07 5.66 1.07
N PRO A 15 11.74 5.80 1.10
CA PRO A 15 10.86 4.81 1.72
C PRO A 15 10.52 3.64 0.80
N GLY A 16 11.04 3.61 -0.45
CA GLY A 16 10.67 2.60 -1.45
C GLY A 16 10.91 1.16 -0.99
N ALA A 17 12.02 0.89 -0.31
CA ALA A 17 12.28 -0.43 0.26
C ALA A 17 11.26 -0.82 1.33
N LEU A 18 10.84 0.12 2.18
CA LEU A 18 9.79 -0.08 3.17
C LEU A 18 8.44 -0.35 2.50
N GLY A 19 8.05 0.49 1.54
CA GLY A 19 6.77 0.38 0.83
C GLY A 19 6.63 -0.94 0.07
N LEU A 20 7.69 -1.38 -0.62
CA LEU A 20 7.72 -2.64 -1.35
C LEU A 20 7.73 -3.86 -0.42
N ALA A 21 8.51 -3.82 0.66
CA ALA A 21 8.55 -4.93 1.62
C ALA A 21 7.21 -5.10 2.35
N ALA A 22 6.58 -3.99 2.74
CA ALA A 22 5.25 -3.98 3.34
C ALA A 22 4.21 -4.64 2.44
N PHE A 23 4.18 -4.23 1.17
CA PHE A 23 3.25 -4.78 0.19
C PHE A 23 3.52 -6.25 -0.12
N GLY A 24 4.77 -6.58 -0.48
CA GLY A 24 5.14 -7.89 -0.98
C GLY A 24 4.95 -8.98 0.07
N LEU A 25 5.42 -8.74 1.30
CA LEU A 25 5.28 -9.71 2.38
C LEU A 25 3.81 -9.97 2.71
N ASN A 26 3.00 -8.91 2.82
CA ASN A 26 1.59 -9.08 3.16
C ASN A 26 0.80 -9.77 2.04
N THR A 27 1.15 -9.49 0.78
CA THR A 27 0.57 -10.18 -0.37
C THR A 27 0.87 -11.67 -0.33
N ILE A 28 2.13 -12.06 -0.06
CA ILE A 28 2.51 -13.47 0.09
C ILE A 28 1.69 -14.14 1.20
N LEU A 29 1.58 -13.50 2.37
CA LEU A 29 0.81 -14.03 3.49
C LEU A 29 -0.67 -14.22 3.15
N LEU A 30 -1.30 -13.25 2.47
CA LEU A 30 -2.69 -13.35 2.05
C LEU A 30 -2.87 -14.48 1.02
N GLN A 31 -1.94 -14.65 0.09
CA GLN A 31 -2.04 -15.70 -0.91
C GLN A 31 -1.84 -17.10 -0.31
N ILE A 32 -0.95 -17.25 0.69
CA ILE A 32 -0.82 -18.49 1.46
C ILE A 32 -2.14 -18.86 2.15
N HIS A 33 -2.83 -17.88 2.74
CA HIS A 33 -4.17 -18.08 3.31
C HIS A 33 -5.20 -18.47 2.24
N ASN A 34 -5.24 -17.75 1.12
CA ASN A 34 -6.17 -18.02 0.01
C ASN A 34 -5.96 -19.40 -0.63
N MET A 35 -4.74 -19.94 -0.60
CA MET A 35 -4.43 -21.30 -1.04
C MET A 35 -4.86 -22.39 -0.04
N GLY A 36 -5.36 -22.02 1.14
CA GLY A 36 -5.73 -22.97 2.20
C GLY A 36 -4.54 -23.54 2.97
N LEU A 37 -3.34 -22.98 2.82
CA LEU A 37 -2.13 -23.42 3.54
C LEU A 37 -2.02 -22.79 4.94
N MET A 38 -2.89 -21.83 5.24
CA MET A 38 -2.97 -21.16 6.54
C MET A 38 -4.42 -20.80 6.85
N GLU A 39 -4.96 -21.32 7.95
CA GLU A 39 -6.33 -21.00 8.39
C GLU A 39 -6.42 -19.65 9.14
N SER A 40 -5.28 -19.15 9.61
CA SER A 40 -5.19 -17.93 10.39
C SER A 40 -5.54 -16.67 9.58
N THR A 41 -6.23 -15.73 10.22
CA THR A 41 -6.57 -14.40 9.67
C THR A 41 -5.46 -13.35 9.88
N LEU A 42 -4.26 -13.79 10.32
CA LEU A 42 -3.08 -12.94 10.47
C LEU A 42 -2.76 -12.03 9.26
N PRO A 43 -2.94 -12.45 7.98
CA PRO A 43 -2.69 -11.56 6.84
C PRO A 43 -3.55 -10.30 6.84
N LEU A 44 -4.76 -10.35 7.41
CA LEU A 44 -5.64 -9.19 7.51
C LEU A 44 -5.19 -8.24 8.63
N ILE A 45 -4.69 -8.79 9.74
CA ILE A 45 -4.15 -8.00 10.86
C ILE A 45 -2.83 -7.32 10.46
N TYR A 46 -1.88 -8.08 9.90
CA TYR A 46 -0.63 -7.52 9.38
C TYR A 46 -0.85 -6.62 8.16
N GLY A 47 -1.89 -6.91 7.38
CA GLY A 47 -2.35 -6.03 6.31
C GLY A 47 -2.77 -4.67 6.84
N PHE A 48 -3.50 -4.61 7.94
CA PHE A 48 -3.90 -3.33 8.51
C PHE A 48 -2.69 -2.45 8.90
N PHE A 49 -1.70 -3.02 9.59
CA PHE A 49 -0.58 -2.24 10.13
C PHE A 49 0.59 -2.12 9.17
N TRP A 50 1.17 -3.24 8.75
CA TRP A 50 2.40 -3.23 7.96
C TRP A 50 2.09 -3.00 6.48
N GLY A 51 1.21 -3.83 5.90
CA GLY A 51 0.73 -3.61 4.53
C GLY A 51 -0.03 -2.29 4.37
N GLY A 52 -0.59 -1.75 5.46
CA GLY A 52 -1.47 -0.60 5.45
C GLY A 52 -0.79 0.66 5.94
N VAL A 53 -0.80 0.87 7.26
CA VAL A 53 -0.28 2.09 7.91
C VAL A 53 1.17 2.41 7.50
N ALA A 54 2.08 1.44 7.60
CA ALA A 54 3.48 1.67 7.23
C ALA A 54 3.64 1.99 5.74
N GLN A 55 2.83 1.38 4.87
CA GLN A 55 2.85 1.65 3.44
C GLN A 55 2.26 3.04 3.09
N VAL A 56 1.20 3.49 3.79
CA VAL A 56 0.70 4.86 3.68
C VAL A 56 1.77 5.87 4.10
N ILE A 57 2.48 5.61 5.21
CA ILE A 57 3.59 6.46 5.66
C ILE A 57 4.69 6.53 4.59
N ALA A 58 5.04 5.40 3.96
CA ALA A 58 6.00 5.38 2.85
C ALA A 58 5.55 6.30 1.69
N GLY A 59 4.27 6.23 1.29
CA GLY A 59 3.71 7.11 0.26
C GLY A 59 3.76 8.60 0.65
N LEU A 60 3.48 8.93 1.91
CA LEU A 60 3.58 10.32 2.39
C LEU A 60 5.02 10.83 2.40
N ILE A 61 6.01 9.98 2.69
CA ILE A 61 7.43 10.34 2.60
C ILE A 61 7.82 10.57 1.14
N ASP A 62 7.35 9.75 0.19
CA ASP A 62 7.58 9.96 -1.24
C ASP A 62 6.94 11.26 -1.76
N ALA A 63 5.75 11.62 -1.26
CA ALA A 63 5.16 12.93 -1.54
C ALA A 63 6.10 14.09 -1.13
N ARG A 64 6.74 13.98 0.04
CA ARG A 64 7.70 14.97 0.54
C ARG A 64 9.00 15.01 -0.26
N ARG A 65 9.36 13.89 -0.90
CA ARG A 65 10.52 13.77 -1.80
C ARG A 65 10.20 14.22 -3.23
N GLY A 66 8.94 14.53 -3.55
CA GLY A 66 8.50 14.86 -4.90
C GLY A 66 8.28 13.66 -5.81
N ASP A 67 8.28 12.43 -5.27
CA ASP A 67 8.00 11.22 -6.02
C ASP A 67 6.48 10.97 -6.10
N THR A 68 5.90 11.38 -7.22
CA THR A 68 4.46 11.22 -7.48
C THR A 68 4.08 9.75 -7.68
N PHE A 69 4.97 8.94 -8.26
CA PHE A 69 4.70 7.53 -8.48
C PHE A 69 4.69 6.78 -7.16
N GLY A 70 5.72 6.98 -6.33
CA GLY A 70 5.84 6.39 -4.99
C GLY A 70 4.66 6.78 -4.09
N LEU A 71 4.29 8.07 -4.07
CA LEU A 71 3.07 8.54 -3.40
C LEU A 71 1.85 7.77 -3.87
N THR A 72 1.57 7.77 -5.17
CA THR A 72 0.35 7.19 -5.73
C THR A 72 0.30 5.69 -5.48
N ALA A 73 1.42 4.98 -5.65
CA ALA A 73 1.51 3.55 -5.43
C ALA A 73 1.34 3.19 -3.95
N PHE A 74 2.25 3.67 -3.09
CA PHE A 74 2.31 3.22 -1.70
C PHE A 74 1.13 3.71 -0.88
N ALA A 75 0.65 4.94 -1.07
CA ALA A 75 -0.55 5.40 -0.37
C ALA A 75 -1.80 4.62 -0.81
N SER A 76 -1.97 4.36 -2.11
CA SER A 76 -3.14 3.62 -2.60
C SER A 76 -3.15 2.17 -2.10
N TYR A 77 -2.04 1.44 -2.25
CA TYR A 77 -1.97 0.06 -1.76
C TYR A 77 -2.03 -0.03 -0.23
N GLY A 78 -1.50 0.97 0.49
CA GLY A 78 -1.66 1.05 1.94
C GLY A 78 -3.13 1.21 2.35
N VAL A 79 -3.86 2.12 1.70
CA VAL A 79 -5.30 2.29 1.94
C VAL A 79 -6.10 1.07 1.50
N PHE A 80 -5.69 0.37 0.43
CA PHE A 80 -6.27 -0.92 0.04
C PHE A 80 -6.22 -1.93 1.19
N TRP A 81 -5.04 -2.11 1.79
CA TRP A 81 -4.86 -3.07 2.88
C TRP A 81 -5.65 -2.71 4.13
N ILE A 82 -5.67 -1.42 4.50
CA ILE A 82 -6.48 -0.92 5.62
C ILE A 82 -7.96 -1.17 5.34
N SER A 83 -8.43 -0.85 4.14
CA SER A 83 -9.84 -0.98 3.75
C SER A 83 -10.28 -2.43 3.69
N LEU A 84 -9.45 -3.33 3.17
CA LEU A 84 -9.73 -4.76 3.11
C LEU A 84 -9.82 -5.36 4.52
N GLY A 85 -8.83 -5.10 5.37
CA GLY A 85 -8.83 -5.54 6.76
C GLY A 85 -10.04 -5.01 7.54
N PHE A 86 -10.35 -3.72 7.36
CA PHE A 86 -11.51 -3.09 8.00
C PHE A 86 -12.84 -3.66 7.49
N ALA A 87 -12.98 -3.93 6.19
CA ALA A 87 -14.18 -4.54 5.61
C ALA A 87 -14.47 -5.92 6.23
N PHE A 88 -13.45 -6.77 6.36
CA PHE A 88 -13.61 -8.09 7.00
C PHE A 88 -13.89 -7.97 8.50
N LEU A 89 -13.24 -7.04 9.20
CA LEU A 89 -13.55 -6.76 10.60
C LEU A 89 -15.02 -6.38 10.78
N MET A 90 -15.53 -5.45 9.96
CA MET A 90 -16.92 -5.01 10.01
C MET A 90 -17.91 -6.13 9.68
N GLN A 91 -17.53 -7.05 8.78
CA GLN A 91 -18.32 -8.24 8.50
C GLN A 91 -18.37 -9.19 9.71
N TRP A 92 -17.24 -9.47 10.36
CA TRP A 92 -17.21 -10.34 11.54
C TRP A 92 -17.96 -9.76 12.73
N LEU A 93 -18.01 -8.43 12.85
CA LEU A 93 -18.83 -7.71 13.83
C LEU A 93 -20.32 -7.67 13.45
N GLY A 94 -20.71 -8.18 12.28
CA GLY A 94 -22.09 -8.19 11.81
C GLY A 94 -22.64 -6.83 11.38
N VAL A 95 -21.78 -5.83 11.15
CA VAL A 95 -22.19 -4.47 10.78
C VAL A 95 -22.45 -4.35 9.28
N VAL A 96 -21.67 -5.05 8.46
CA VAL A 96 -21.82 -5.08 7.00
C VAL A 96 -21.84 -6.52 6.50
N LYS A 97 -22.37 -6.71 5.30
CA LYS A 97 -22.28 -7.98 4.57
C LYS A 97 -21.46 -7.76 3.32
N LEU A 98 -20.35 -8.49 3.20
CA LEU A 98 -19.56 -8.58 1.97
C LEU A 98 -20.15 -9.69 1.11
N ASP A 99 -20.47 -9.35 -0.13
CA ASP A 99 -20.89 -10.32 -1.13
C ASP A 99 -19.76 -10.57 -2.14
N SER A 100 -19.76 -11.77 -2.72
CA SER A 100 -18.71 -12.18 -3.65
C SER A 100 -18.65 -11.31 -4.91
N ALA A 101 -19.78 -10.77 -5.37
CA ALA A 101 -19.81 -9.92 -6.57
C ALA A 101 -19.18 -8.55 -6.28
N GLY A 102 -19.47 -7.95 -5.14
CA GLY A 102 -18.85 -6.70 -4.68
C GLY A 102 -17.33 -6.83 -4.51
N LEU A 103 -16.87 -7.91 -3.88
CA LEU A 103 -15.43 -8.20 -3.77
C LEU A 103 -14.77 -8.43 -5.14
N ALA A 104 -15.44 -9.13 -6.06
CA ALA A 104 -14.92 -9.35 -7.40
C ALA A 104 -14.74 -8.03 -8.16
N TRP A 105 -15.74 -7.13 -8.13
CA TRP A 105 -15.62 -5.81 -8.76
C TRP A 105 -14.53 -4.95 -8.13
N LEU A 106 -14.41 -4.98 -6.80
CA LEU A 106 -13.31 -4.31 -6.09
C LEU A 106 -11.95 -4.77 -6.66
N PHE A 107 -11.71 -6.07 -6.75
CA PHE A 107 -10.44 -6.61 -7.24
C PHE A 107 -10.22 -6.37 -8.73
N VAL A 108 -11.28 -6.35 -9.56
CA VAL A 108 -11.17 -5.96 -10.98
C VAL A 108 -10.71 -4.51 -11.12
N CYS A 109 -11.31 -3.59 -10.36
CA CYS A 109 -10.91 -2.17 -10.36
C CYS A 109 -9.47 -1.99 -9.87
N TRP A 110 -9.05 -2.71 -8.82
CA TRP A 110 -7.65 -2.72 -8.38
C TRP A 110 -6.72 -3.34 -9.42
N GLY A 111 -7.16 -4.35 -10.16
CA GLY A 111 -6.42 -4.92 -11.28
C GLY A 111 -6.18 -3.91 -12.40
N ILE A 112 -7.21 -3.14 -12.78
CA ILE A 112 -7.08 -2.04 -13.75
C ILE A 112 -6.13 -0.97 -13.21
N PHE A 113 -6.28 -0.60 -11.93
CA PHE A 113 -5.38 0.35 -11.29
C PHE A 113 -3.92 -0.10 -11.37
N THR A 114 -3.68 -1.36 -11.00
CA THR A 114 -2.35 -1.97 -11.02
C THR A 114 -1.80 -2.01 -12.45
N ALA A 115 -2.62 -2.39 -13.44
CA ALA A 115 -2.19 -2.50 -14.83
C ALA A 115 -1.70 -1.16 -15.40
N TYR A 116 -2.41 -0.05 -15.16
CA TYR A 116 -1.94 1.26 -15.63
C TYR A 116 -0.69 1.72 -14.85
N MET A 117 -0.62 1.44 -13.54
CA MET A 117 0.57 1.73 -12.73
C MET A 117 1.79 0.95 -13.24
N THR A 118 1.62 -0.31 -13.64
CA THR A 118 2.66 -1.14 -14.28
C THR A 118 3.19 -0.48 -15.55
N ILE A 119 2.31 0.06 -16.41
CA ILE A 119 2.77 0.80 -17.60
C ILE A 119 3.61 2.02 -17.20
N GLY A 120 3.23 2.71 -16.13
CA GLY A 120 3.99 3.83 -15.57
C GLY A 120 5.43 3.46 -15.19
N THR A 121 5.66 2.22 -14.71
CA THR A 121 7.01 1.77 -14.29
C THR A 121 8.03 1.73 -15.44
N PHE A 122 7.60 1.50 -16.68
CA PHE A 122 8.52 1.43 -17.83
C PHE A 122 9.19 2.77 -18.17
N LYS A 123 8.66 3.88 -17.67
CA LYS A 123 9.22 5.23 -17.84
C LYS A 123 9.98 5.73 -16.61
N MET A 124 10.05 4.93 -15.54
CA MET A 124 10.83 5.27 -14.36
C MET A 124 12.31 4.96 -14.63
N SER A 125 13.12 6.00 -14.84
CA SER A 125 14.56 5.83 -15.03
C SER A 125 15.20 5.38 -13.72
N VAL A 126 15.94 4.27 -13.74
CA VAL A 126 16.90 3.93 -12.69
C VAL A 126 18.17 4.75 -13.02
N THR A 127 18.22 6.00 -12.58
CA THR A 127 19.40 6.86 -12.74
C THR A 127 19.60 7.65 -11.46
#